data_AF-A0A6A6MZ76-F1
#
_entry.id   AF-A0A6A6MZ76-F1
#
_cell.length_a   1.000
_cell.length_b   1.000
_cell.length_c   1.000
_cell.angle_alpha   90.00
_cell.angle_beta   90.00
_cell.angle_gamma   90.00
#
_symmetry.space_group_name_H-M   'P 1'
#
loop_
_entity.id
_entity.type
_entity.pdbx_description
1 polymer ?
#
loop_
_entity_poly.entity_id
_entity_poly.type
_entity_poly.pdbx_seq_one_letter_code
_entity_poly.pdbx_strand_id
1 'polypeptide(L)'
;MSSANCQQPLSDSDCDSDPDQSHTESHHGNRHRHTDFSNSIFKSYFEHTTNQSQSSNSPPTPHDLSKIQSFLNSSSSGALSCLICLERIKPSDPTWSCTSLCYAVFHLLCIQSWARQASDLSAYRAATRLPISPDRAAETSTWNCPKCRSVYAKSQIPKTYFCFCGNVENPPNDNPWILPHSCGEVCDRPLKNSCGHYCLLLCHPGPCPSCPKLVKAKCFCGKIEDVRRCGLKLFSCNNFCDNLLDCGIHKCKERCHDGDCPPCQARGFYGCYCGRKKEERKCCERGFQCENPCERLLGCGKHVCEIGCHSGECGLCPLQGRGLVHVGRTCMKESLVMSQCRFAVVLVIRY
;
A
#
# COMPACT_ATOMS: atom_id res chain seq x y z
N MET A 1 -49.57 35.53 -16.29
CA MET A 1 -49.40 36.96 -16.60
C MET A 1 -49.67 37.73 -15.32
N SER A 2 -48.89 38.78 -15.12
CA SER A 2 -48.46 39.40 -13.87
C SER A 2 -49.55 39.89 -12.91
N SER A 3 -49.27 39.83 -11.61
CA SER A 3 -49.87 40.69 -10.56
C SER A 3 -48.84 40.72 -9.42
N ALA A 4 -48.01 41.76 -9.31
CA ALA A 4 -48.28 43.13 -8.87
C ALA A 4 -48.22 43.29 -7.34
N ASN A 5 -47.30 44.16 -6.97
CA ASN A 5 -46.77 44.56 -5.68
C ASN A 5 -47.70 45.54 -4.95
N CYS A 6 -47.74 45.46 -3.62
CA CYS A 6 -48.10 46.50 -2.64
C CYS A 6 -48.02 45.84 -1.25
N GLN A 7 -47.63 46.44 -0.13
CA GLN A 7 -47.05 47.73 0.27
C GLN A 7 -46.88 47.57 1.80
N GLN A 8 -45.79 48.09 2.39
CA GLN A 8 -45.73 48.38 3.84
C GLN A 8 -45.85 49.89 4.06
N PRO A 9 -46.29 50.32 5.27
CA PRO A 9 -45.73 51.49 5.95
C PRO A 9 -45.25 51.11 7.37
N LEU A 10 -44.00 51.40 7.75
CA LEU A 10 -43.46 52.66 8.35
C LEU A 10 -43.85 52.89 9.82
N SER A 11 -42.83 52.91 10.70
CA SER A 11 -42.56 53.91 11.76
C SER A 11 -41.38 53.41 12.62
N ASP A 12 -40.20 54.04 12.56
CA ASP A 12 -39.64 55.02 13.53
C ASP A 12 -39.22 54.34 14.86
N SER A 13 -38.07 54.53 15.50
CA SER A 13 -37.22 55.72 15.67
C SER A 13 -35.81 55.33 16.19
N ASP A 14 -34.91 56.31 16.17
CA ASP A 14 -33.46 56.35 16.45
C ASP A 14 -32.98 55.98 17.87
N CYS A 15 -31.69 55.61 17.99
CA CYS A 15 -30.61 56.36 18.70
C CYS A 15 -29.53 55.48 19.37
N ASP A 16 -28.30 56.04 19.36
CA ASP A 16 -26.96 55.50 19.59
C ASP A 16 -26.59 55.00 21.01
N SER A 17 -25.55 54.14 21.05
CA SER A 17 -24.32 54.22 21.89
C SER A 17 -23.97 52.95 22.69
N ASP A 18 -22.71 52.51 22.50
CA ASP A 18 -21.94 51.44 23.18
C ASP A 18 -21.70 51.69 24.70
N PRO A 19 -20.78 50.97 25.40
CA PRO A 19 -20.80 49.56 25.84
C PRO A 19 -20.60 49.45 27.38
N ASP A 20 -20.95 48.33 28.05
CA ASP A 20 -20.06 47.61 28.99
C ASP A 20 -20.74 46.42 29.70
N GLN A 21 -19.88 45.55 30.22
CA GLN A 21 -20.06 44.22 30.79
C GLN A 21 -21.01 44.12 32.01
N SER A 22 -21.77 43.03 32.11
CA SER A 22 -21.84 42.19 33.33
C SER A 22 -22.63 40.89 33.12
N HIS A 23 -22.19 39.88 33.86
CA HIS A 23 -22.59 38.48 33.88
C HIS A 23 -24.10 38.25 34.10
N THR A 24 -24.72 37.37 33.30
CA THR A 24 -25.81 36.49 33.75
C THR A 24 -25.80 35.17 32.97
N GLU A 25 -25.79 34.06 33.71
CA GLU A 25 -26.00 32.72 33.20
C GLU A 25 -27.37 32.60 32.53
N SER A 26 -27.43 32.08 31.31
CA SER A 26 -28.68 31.55 30.75
C SER A 26 -28.42 30.48 29.68
N HIS A 27 -28.60 29.23 30.11
CA HIS A 27 -29.08 28.07 29.34
C HIS A 27 -28.69 27.93 27.86
N HIS A 28 -27.50 27.38 27.60
CA HIS A 28 -27.21 26.67 26.35
C HIS A 28 -27.78 25.24 26.39
N GLY A 29 -29.09 25.11 26.19
CA GLY A 29 -29.75 23.84 25.98
C GLY A 29 -30.03 23.57 24.50
N ASN A 30 -29.03 23.13 23.71
CA ASN A 30 -29.27 22.20 22.58
C ASN A 30 -27.97 21.66 21.93
N ARG A 31 -27.19 20.83 22.64
CA ARG A 31 -26.00 20.18 22.03
C ARG A 31 -25.78 18.71 22.43
N HIS A 32 -26.82 18.04 22.95
CA HIS A 32 -26.72 16.69 23.53
C HIS A 32 -27.61 15.65 22.85
N ARG A 33 -27.52 15.49 21.52
CA ARG A 33 -28.28 14.39 20.86
C ARG A 33 -27.61 13.69 19.68
N HIS A 34 -26.33 13.95 19.40
CA HIS A 34 -25.54 13.01 18.61
C HIS A 34 -25.11 11.89 19.55
N THR A 35 -25.74 10.73 19.45
CA THR A 35 -25.29 9.51 20.12
C THR A 35 -23.82 9.28 19.79
N ASP A 36 -22.97 9.20 20.82
CA ASP A 36 -21.52 9.17 20.71
C ASP A 36 -21.01 7.77 20.32
N PHE A 37 -21.42 7.31 19.13
CA PHE A 37 -20.99 6.05 18.56
C PHE A 37 -19.47 5.99 18.42
N SER A 38 -18.81 7.15 18.27
CA SER A 38 -17.36 7.23 18.18
C SER A 38 -16.69 6.69 19.44
N ASN A 39 -17.12 7.15 20.62
CA ASN A 39 -16.55 6.70 21.88
C ASN A 39 -16.83 5.21 22.13
N SER A 40 -17.99 4.70 21.75
CA SER A 40 -18.31 3.27 21.86
C SER A 40 -17.43 2.41 20.93
N ILE A 41 -17.33 2.78 19.65
CA ILE A 41 -16.60 2.01 18.62
C ILE A 41 -15.10 1.96 18.93
N PHE A 42 -14.51 3.08 19.38
CA PHE A 42 -13.06 3.20 19.61
C PHE A 42 -12.61 2.82 21.02
N LYS A 43 -13.52 2.58 21.98
CA LYS A 43 -13.20 2.33 23.39
C LYS A 43 -12.12 1.25 23.56
N SER A 44 -12.34 0.07 22.97
CA SER A 44 -11.41 -1.07 23.05
C SER A 44 -10.03 -0.73 22.49
N TYR A 45 -9.98 0.04 21.39
CA TYR A 45 -8.73 0.47 20.78
C TYR A 45 -7.94 1.39 21.70
N PHE A 46 -8.59 2.38 22.31
CA PHE A 46 -7.92 3.32 23.20
C PHE A 46 -7.42 2.67 24.50
N GLU A 47 -8.20 1.77 25.09
CA GLU A 47 -7.79 1.01 26.29
C GLU A 47 -6.50 0.22 26.04
N HIS A 48 -6.39 -0.42 24.87
CA HIS A 48 -5.15 -1.11 24.47
C HIS A 48 -3.96 -0.18 24.21
N THR A 49 -4.21 1.06 23.80
CA THR A 49 -3.12 2.05 23.61
C THR A 49 -2.63 2.64 24.93
N THR A 50 -3.52 2.91 25.88
CA THR A 50 -3.19 3.59 27.15
C THR A 50 -2.56 2.63 28.16
N ASN A 51 -3.03 1.39 28.23
CA ASN A 51 -2.51 0.42 29.21
C ASN A 51 -1.05 -0.03 28.97
N GLN A 52 -0.45 0.32 27.82
CA GLN A 52 0.92 -0.05 27.47
C GLN A 52 1.84 1.15 27.18
N SER A 53 1.37 2.40 27.40
CA SER A 53 2.10 3.62 27.02
C SER A 53 3.06 4.16 28.08
N GLN A 54 3.56 3.35 29.02
CA GLN A 54 4.56 3.82 29.99
C GLN A 54 5.97 4.07 29.40
N SER A 55 6.21 3.82 28.10
CA SER A 55 7.60 3.89 27.57
C SER A 55 7.84 4.30 26.11
N SER A 56 6.92 4.96 25.38
CA SER A 56 7.30 5.43 24.01
C SER A 56 6.51 6.63 23.47
N ASN A 57 7.23 7.70 23.09
CA ASN A 57 6.75 8.97 22.52
C ASN A 57 6.27 8.91 21.05
N SER A 58 5.54 7.86 20.64
CA SER A 58 4.98 7.81 19.27
C SER A 58 3.46 7.98 19.27
N PRO A 59 2.93 9.09 18.70
CA PRO A 59 1.49 9.32 18.64
C PRO A 59 0.80 8.24 17.78
N PRO A 60 -0.48 7.90 18.08
CA PRO A 60 -1.26 6.98 17.25
C PRO A 60 -1.30 7.47 15.80
N THR A 61 -1.28 6.57 14.81
CA THR A 61 -1.43 6.94 13.40
C THR A 61 -2.80 7.63 13.21
N PRO A 62 -2.89 8.97 13.12
CA PRO A 62 -4.14 9.69 13.30
C PRO A 62 -5.10 9.55 12.11
N HIS A 63 -4.55 9.16 10.97
CA HIS A 63 -5.21 9.28 9.67
C HIS A 63 -6.24 8.18 9.39
N ASP A 64 -6.03 6.95 9.87
CA ASP A 64 -7.02 5.88 9.69
C ASP A 64 -8.20 6.06 10.65
N LEU A 65 -7.92 6.50 11.89
CA LEU A 65 -8.95 6.84 12.87
C LEU A 65 -9.80 8.04 12.40
N SER A 66 -9.17 9.09 11.85
CA SER A 66 -9.89 10.25 11.33
C SER A 66 -10.78 9.90 10.14
N LYS A 67 -10.36 8.97 9.27
CA LYS A 67 -11.20 8.45 8.19
C LYS A 67 -12.42 7.70 8.73
N ILE A 68 -12.24 6.80 9.70
CA ILE A 68 -13.36 6.09 10.33
C ILE A 68 -14.32 7.11 10.97
N GLN A 69 -13.80 8.12 11.71
CA GLN A 69 -14.62 9.19 12.28
C GLN A 69 -15.41 9.97 11.22
N SER A 70 -14.80 10.31 10.08
CA SER A 70 -15.50 10.93 8.96
C SER A 70 -16.65 10.07 8.45
N PHE A 71 -16.42 8.76 8.25
CA PHE A 71 -17.48 7.85 7.82
C PHE A 71 -18.57 7.67 8.87
N LEU A 72 -18.21 7.61 10.16
CA LEU A 72 -19.17 7.53 11.26
C LEU A 72 -20.06 8.76 11.29
N ASN A 73 -19.48 9.96 11.15
CA ASN A 73 -20.24 11.20 11.09
C ASN A 73 -21.18 11.21 9.88
N SER A 74 -20.73 10.79 8.70
CA SER A 74 -21.59 10.71 7.51
C SER A 74 -22.70 9.66 7.65
N SER A 75 -22.41 8.53 8.31
CA SER A 75 -23.36 7.43 8.51
C SER A 75 -24.41 7.77 9.57
N SER A 76 -24.00 8.37 10.69
CA SER A 76 -24.90 8.72 11.80
C SER A 76 -25.76 9.95 11.51
N SER A 77 -25.28 10.89 10.70
CA SER A 77 -26.04 12.09 10.29
C SER A 77 -27.02 11.84 9.14
N GLY A 78 -27.08 10.61 8.61
CA GLY A 78 -27.89 10.30 7.42
C GLY A 78 -27.43 11.07 6.18
N ALA A 79 -26.14 11.43 6.13
CA ALA A 79 -25.50 12.17 5.05
C ALA A 79 -24.86 11.27 4.00
N LEU A 80 -24.93 9.94 4.16
CA LEU A 80 -24.52 9.01 3.11
C LEU A 80 -25.48 9.15 1.91
N SER A 81 -24.94 9.57 0.78
CA SER A 81 -25.65 9.60 -0.50
C SER A 81 -25.03 8.61 -1.48
N CYS A 82 -25.88 7.92 -2.22
CA CYS A 82 -25.46 7.00 -3.27
C CYS A 82 -25.03 7.82 -4.49
N LEU A 83 -23.76 7.71 -4.92
CA LEU A 83 -23.26 8.49 -6.07
C LEU A 83 -23.79 8.03 -7.43
N ILE A 84 -24.66 7.02 -7.47
CA ILE A 84 -25.27 6.50 -8.70
C ILE A 84 -26.65 7.14 -8.91
N CYS A 85 -27.54 7.05 -7.92
CA CYS A 85 -28.89 7.65 -7.99
C CYS A 85 -28.98 9.05 -7.37
N LEU A 86 -27.93 9.49 -6.66
CA LEU A 86 -27.85 10.76 -5.93
C LEU A 86 -28.84 10.91 -4.76
N GLU A 87 -29.52 9.82 -4.40
CA GLU A 87 -30.42 9.78 -3.24
C GLU A 87 -29.67 9.47 -1.93
N ARG A 88 -30.30 9.85 -0.81
CA ARG A 88 -29.83 9.50 0.54
C ARG A 88 -30.03 8.01 0.81
N ILE A 89 -29.05 7.42 1.48
CA ILE A 89 -29.09 6.02 1.92
C ILE A 89 -29.74 5.98 3.31
N LYS A 90 -30.88 5.31 3.43
CA LYS A 90 -31.60 5.14 4.69
C LYS A 90 -31.04 3.96 5.47
N PRO A 91 -31.19 3.92 6.81
CA PRO A 91 -30.78 2.77 7.63
C PRO A 91 -31.38 1.43 7.21
N SER A 92 -32.59 1.44 6.64
CA SER A 92 -33.29 0.27 6.13
C SER A 92 -32.82 -0.20 4.75
N ASP A 93 -32.08 0.65 4.02
CA ASP A 93 -31.74 0.36 2.63
C ASP A 93 -30.66 -0.73 2.56
N PRO A 94 -30.81 -1.74 1.69
CA PRO A 94 -29.73 -2.67 1.38
C PRO A 94 -28.58 -1.93 0.71
N THR A 95 -27.37 -2.09 1.22
CA THR A 95 -26.20 -1.35 0.76
C THR A 95 -25.03 -2.25 0.36
N TRP A 96 -24.07 -1.65 -0.33
CA TRP A 96 -22.75 -2.21 -0.55
C TRP A 96 -21.72 -1.11 -0.38
N SER A 97 -20.59 -1.45 0.26
CA SER A 97 -19.46 -0.54 0.41
C SER A 97 -18.24 -1.05 -0.36
N CYS A 98 -17.51 -0.15 -1.01
CA CYS A 98 -16.27 -0.48 -1.70
C CYS A 98 -15.23 -1.11 -0.75
N THR A 99 -14.84 -2.36 -1.01
CA THR A 99 -13.92 -3.13 -0.14
C THR A 99 -12.45 -2.87 -0.44
N SER A 100 -12.13 -2.36 -1.64
CA SER A 100 -10.75 -2.18 -2.10
C SER A 100 -10.06 -0.95 -1.49
N LEU A 101 -10.63 0.26 -1.66
CA LEU A 101 -9.90 1.50 -1.37
C LEU A 101 -10.72 2.60 -0.67
N CYS A 102 -11.88 2.96 -1.22
CA CYS A 102 -12.56 4.20 -0.82
C CYS A 102 -13.71 4.04 0.17
N TYR A 103 -14.17 2.80 0.41
CA TYR A 103 -15.23 2.49 1.38
C TYR A 103 -16.53 3.29 1.23
N ALA A 104 -16.77 3.89 0.06
CA ALA A 104 -18.02 4.57 -0.21
C ALA A 104 -19.17 3.58 -0.28
N VAL A 105 -20.30 4.00 0.29
CA VAL A 105 -21.52 3.22 0.40
C VAL A 105 -22.45 3.58 -0.76
N PHE A 106 -23.06 2.56 -1.35
CA PHE A 106 -24.03 2.66 -2.43
C PHE A 106 -25.23 1.78 -2.09
N HIS A 107 -26.40 2.09 -2.65
CA HIS A 107 -27.50 1.13 -2.65
C HIS A 107 -27.10 -0.14 -3.39
N LEU A 108 -27.50 -1.30 -2.86
CA LEU A 108 -27.15 -2.60 -3.42
C LEU A 108 -27.63 -2.73 -4.88
N LEU A 109 -28.88 -2.35 -5.15
CA LEU A 109 -29.45 -2.41 -6.50
C LEU A 109 -28.73 -1.47 -7.48
N CYS A 110 -28.37 -0.27 -7.03
CA CYS A 110 -27.64 0.69 -7.86
C CYS A 110 -26.26 0.14 -8.27
N ILE A 111 -25.49 -0.38 -7.30
CA ILE A 111 -24.16 -0.90 -7.62
C ILE A 111 -24.23 -2.18 -8.45
N GLN A 112 -25.24 -3.03 -8.25
CA GLN A 112 -25.44 -4.22 -9.07
C GLN A 112 -25.72 -3.86 -10.53
N SER A 113 -26.60 -2.88 -10.78
CA SER A 113 -26.89 -2.39 -12.12
C SER A 113 -25.64 -1.81 -12.78
N TRP A 114 -24.93 -0.93 -12.06
CA TRP A 114 -23.67 -0.35 -12.51
C TRP A 114 -22.62 -1.41 -12.87
N ALA A 115 -22.43 -2.39 -11.98
CA ALA A 115 -21.40 -3.40 -12.15
C ALA A 115 -21.69 -4.35 -13.33
N ARG A 116 -22.95 -4.72 -13.56
CA ARG A 116 -23.35 -5.50 -14.74
C ARG A 116 -23.09 -4.74 -16.03
N GLN A 117 -23.58 -3.50 -16.14
CA GLN A 117 -23.38 -2.65 -17.32
C GLN A 117 -21.89 -2.42 -17.62
N ALA A 118 -21.10 -2.11 -16.59
CA ALA A 118 -19.66 -1.90 -16.74
C ALA A 118 -18.93 -3.18 -17.16
N SER A 119 -19.30 -4.34 -16.60
CA SER A 119 -18.71 -5.63 -16.99
C SER A 119 -19.04 -5.98 -18.44
N ASP A 120 -20.29 -5.82 -18.85
CA ASP A 120 -20.71 -6.15 -20.22
C ASP A 120 -20.05 -5.22 -21.25
N LEU A 121 -19.89 -3.93 -20.92
CA LEU A 121 -19.11 -2.99 -21.73
C LEU A 121 -17.63 -3.37 -21.81
N SER A 122 -17.04 -3.86 -20.71
CA SER A 122 -15.66 -4.37 -20.69
C SER A 122 -15.52 -5.61 -21.59
N ALA A 123 -16.47 -6.55 -21.51
CA ALA A 123 -16.47 -7.77 -22.32
C ALA A 123 -16.60 -7.43 -23.82
N TYR A 124 -17.52 -6.55 -24.18
CA TYR A 124 -17.72 -6.10 -25.55
C TYR A 124 -16.44 -5.47 -26.13
N ARG A 125 -15.83 -4.53 -25.39
CA ARG A 125 -14.58 -3.89 -25.81
C ARG A 125 -13.45 -4.90 -26.01
N ALA A 126 -13.36 -5.92 -25.16
CA ALA A 126 -12.35 -6.97 -25.29
C ALA A 126 -12.59 -7.86 -26.52
N ALA A 127 -13.84 -8.26 -26.77
CA ALA A 127 -14.22 -9.06 -27.94
C ALA A 127 -14.01 -8.32 -29.27
N THR A 128 -14.17 -6.99 -29.30
CA THR A 128 -13.93 -6.20 -30.52
C THR A 128 -12.44 -5.93 -30.78
N ARG A 129 -11.62 -5.79 -29.73
CA ARG A 129 -10.22 -5.34 -29.85
C ARG A 129 -9.20 -6.46 -29.87
N LEU A 130 -9.55 -7.64 -29.35
CA LEU A 130 -8.64 -8.77 -29.20
C LEU A 130 -9.21 -9.98 -29.96
N PRO A 131 -8.36 -10.86 -30.51
CA PRO A 131 -8.78 -12.09 -31.17
C PRO A 131 -9.16 -13.15 -30.13
N ILE A 132 -10.10 -12.84 -29.26
CA ILE A 132 -10.60 -13.73 -28.20
C ILE A 132 -12.07 -14.05 -28.45
N SER A 133 -12.47 -15.28 -28.13
CA SER A 133 -13.89 -15.66 -28.19
C SER A 133 -14.73 -14.80 -27.24
N PRO A 134 -16.01 -14.54 -27.55
CA PRO A 134 -16.90 -13.77 -26.69
C PRO A 134 -17.03 -14.36 -25.27
N ASP A 135 -16.95 -15.68 -25.12
CA ASP A 135 -17.03 -16.34 -23.81
C ASP A 135 -15.83 -16.03 -22.92
N ARG A 136 -14.62 -16.08 -23.49
CA ARG A 136 -13.38 -15.68 -22.81
C ARG A 136 -13.37 -14.18 -22.47
N ALA A 137 -13.94 -13.35 -23.34
CA ALA A 137 -14.09 -11.91 -23.09
C ALA A 137 -15.08 -11.62 -21.94
N ALA A 138 -16.15 -12.42 -21.83
CA ALA A 138 -17.10 -12.33 -20.73
C ALA A 138 -16.52 -12.80 -19.39
N GLU A 139 -15.70 -13.85 -19.38
CA GLU A 139 -15.06 -14.34 -18.15
C GLU A 139 -14.01 -13.36 -17.60
N THR A 140 -13.24 -12.74 -18.49
CA THR A 140 -12.21 -11.74 -18.14
C THR A 140 -12.78 -10.34 -17.92
N SER A 141 -14.10 -10.18 -17.97
CA SER A 141 -14.75 -8.88 -17.81
C SER A 141 -14.60 -8.33 -16.39
N THR A 142 -14.37 -7.02 -16.34
CA THR A 142 -14.17 -6.29 -15.09
C THR A 142 -15.10 -5.09 -15.01
N TRP A 143 -15.39 -4.66 -13.80
CA TRP A 143 -16.10 -3.43 -13.51
C TRP A 143 -15.32 -2.61 -12.49
N ASN A 144 -15.66 -1.33 -12.38
CA ASN A 144 -14.94 -0.41 -11.50
C ASN A 144 -15.86 0.26 -10.49
N CYS A 145 -15.34 0.55 -9.29
CA CYS A 145 -16.05 1.37 -8.32
C CYS A 145 -16.37 2.76 -8.91
N PRO A 146 -17.61 3.27 -8.76
CA PRO A 146 -17.97 4.60 -9.25
C PRO A 146 -17.13 5.75 -8.67
N LYS A 147 -16.69 5.63 -7.40
CA LYS A 147 -15.93 6.68 -6.70
C LYS A 147 -14.43 6.61 -6.96
N CYS A 148 -13.80 5.46 -6.72
CA CYS A 148 -12.33 5.33 -6.74
C CYS A 148 -11.78 4.55 -7.93
N ARG A 149 -12.65 4.04 -8.80
CA ARG A 149 -12.27 3.26 -9.99
C ARG A 149 -11.46 2.00 -9.71
N SER A 150 -11.41 1.51 -8.47
CA SER A 150 -10.86 0.20 -8.14
C SER A 150 -11.55 -0.87 -8.98
N VAL A 151 -10.75 -1.77 -9.55
CA VAL A 151 -11.19 -2.80 -10.48
C VAL A 151 -11.64 -4.06 -9.73
N TYR A 152 -12.74 -4.63 -10.15
CA TYR A 152 -13.34 -5.85 -9.63
C TYR A 152 -13.69 -6.79 -10.79
N ALA A 153 -13.64 -8.09 -10.55
CA ALA A 153 -14.10 -9.09 -11.51
C ALA A 153 -15.63 -9.17 -11.55
N LYS A 154 -16.21 -9.66 -12.65
CA LYS A 154 -17.66 -9.92 -12.78
C LYS A 154 -18.20 -10.88 -11.71
N SER A 155 -17.39 -11.81 -11.21
CA SER A 155 -17.76 -12.70 -10.09
C SER A 155 -17.94 -11.96 -8.76
N GLN A 156 -17.35 -10.77 -8.61
CA GLN A 156 -17.40 -9.95 -7.40
C GLN A 156 -18.57 -8.96 -7.39
N ILE A 157 -19.51 -9.06 -8.34
CA ILE A 157 -20.75 -8.27 -8.29
C ILE A 157 -21.52 -8.65 -7.02
N PRO A 158 -21.80 -7.70 -6.11
CA PRO A 158 -22.41 -8.00 -4.83
C PRO A 158 -23.84 -8.52 -5.02
N LYS A 159 -24.15 -9.68 -4.46
CA LYS A 159 -25.48 -10.31 -4.56
C LYS A 159 -26.34 -10.06 -3.32
N THR A 160 -25.70 -10.11 -2.16
CA THR A 160 -26.32 -10.03 -0.84
C THR A 160 -25.84 -8.78 -0.11
N TYR A 161 -26.67 -8.31 0.82
CA TYR A 161 -26.39 -7.15 1.66
C TYR A 161 -25.78 -7.64 2.98
N PHE A 162 -24.58 -7.15 3.32
CA PHE A 162 -23.89 -7.48 4.56
C PHE A 162 -23.59 -6.23 5.40
N CYS A 163 -23.35 -6.44 6.70
CA CYS A 163 -22.71 -5.43 7.56
C CYS A 163 -21.41 -4.92 6.94
N PHE A 164 -20.92 -3.76 7.40
CA PHE A 164 -19.59 -3.28 7.00
C PHE A 164 -18.49 -4.34 7.20
N CYS A 165 -18.59 -5.16 8.24
CA CYS A 165 -17.67 -6.25 8.53
C CYS A 165 -17.71 -7.44 7.56
N GLY A 166 -18.84 -7.66 6.86
CA GLY A 166 -19.10 -8.87 6.07
C GLY A 166 -19.64 -10.08 6.85
N ASN A 167 -19.71 -10.04 8.18
CA ASN A 167 -20.06 -11.21 9.02
C ASN A 167 -21.56 -11.51 9.11
N VAL A 168 -22.42 -10.49 8.99
CA VAL A 168 -23.88 -10.64 9.15
C VAL A 168 -24.57 -10.18 7.87
N GLU A 169 -25.38 -11.06 7.29
CA GLU A 169 -26.29 -10.74 6.20
C GLU A 169 -27.51 -9.99 6.72
N ASN A 170 -27.95 -8.94 6.03
CA ASN A 170 -29.10 -8.10 6.41
C ASN A 170 -29.04 -7.67 7.90
N PRO A 171 -28.02 -6.88 8.30
CA PRO A 171 -27.83 -6.50 9.69
C PRO A 171 -29.08 -5.82 10.29
N PRO A 172 -29.36 -6.03 11.59
CA PRO A 172 -30.49 -5.42 12.26
C PRO A 172 -30.46 -3.89 12.20
N ASN A 173 -31.62 -3.26 12.07
CA ASN A 173 -31.78 -1.81 12.02
C ASN A 173 -32.78 -1.26 13.08
N ASP A 174 -33.22 -2.14 13.97
CA ASP A 174 -34.25 -1.92 14.99
C ASP A 174 -33.70 -1.21 16.24
N ASN A 175 -32.44 -1.45 16.58
CA ASN A 175 -31.78 -0.87 17.74
C ASN A 175 -31.09 0.49 17.41
N PRO A 176 -31.56 1.63 17.96
CA PRO A 176 -30.96 2.94 17.72
C PRO A 176 -29.53 3.11 18.25
N TRP A 177 -29.06 2.20 19.12
CA TRP A 177 -27.71 2.21 19.69
C TRP A 177 -26.69 1.46 18.84
N ILE A 178 -27.13 0.80 17.77
CA ILE A 178 -26.26 0.16 16.79
C ILE A 178 -26.13 1.10 15.59
N LEU A 179 -24.89 1.29 15.12
CA LEU A 179 -24.64 2.06 13.92
C LEU A 179 -25.39 1.44 12.72
N PRO A 180 -26.15 2.21 11.92
CA PRO A 180 -26.81 1.69 10.73
C PRO A 180 -25.85 0.95 9.80
N HIS A 181 -26.32 -0.16 9.23
CA HIS A 181 -25.53 -1.07 8.40
C HIS A 181 -24.33 -1.75 9.09
N SER A 182 -24.25 -1.65 10.42
CA SER A 182 -23.33 -2.40 11.27
C SER A 182 -24.05 -3.56 11.95
N CYS A 183 -23.32 -4.63 12.29
CA CYS A 183 -23.88 -5.72 13.09
C CYS A 183 -23.80 -5.48 14.61
N GLY A 184 -23.10 -4.43 15.06
CA GLY A 184 -22.88 -4.15 16.49
C GLY A 184 -21.82 -5.01 17.17
N GLU A 185 -21.41 -6.13 16.58
CA GLU A 185 -20.35 -7.01 17.11
C GLU A 185 -18.94 -6.51 16.82
N VAL A 186 -17.93 -7.14 17.43
CA VAL A 186 -16.52 -6.90 17.13
C VAL A 186 -16.24 -7.18 15.65
N CYS A 187 -15.45 -6.31 15.02
CA CYS A 187 -15.23 -6.30 13.59
C CYS A 187 -14.49 -7.56 13.10
N ASP A 188 -13.47 -8.02 13.84
CA ASP A 188 -12.67 -9.23 13.58
C ASP A 188 -12.07 -9.38 12.18
N ARG A 189 -12.06 -8.31 11.37
CA ARG A 189 -11.35 -8.31 10.09
C ARG A 189 -9.84 -8.40 10.33
N PRO A 190 -9.10 -9.19 9.53
CA PRO A 190 -7.64 -9.24 9.64
C PRO A 190 -7.06 -7.85 9.36
N LEU A 191 -6.19 -7.39 10.25
CA LEU A 191 -5.55 -6.09 10.12
C LEU A 191 -4.55 -6.08 8.97
N LYS A 192 -4.45 -4.93 8.30
CA LYS A 192 -3.46 -4.70 7.25
C LYS A 192 -2.04 -4.86 7.83
N ASN A 193 -1.07 -5.25 6.98
CA ASN A 193 0.35 -5.47 7.31
C ASN A 193 0.72 -6.85 7.87
N SER A 194 -0.09 -7.89 7.59
CA SER A 194 0.22 -9.31 7.88
C SER A 194 0.74 -9.56 9.30
N CYS A 195 0.20 -8.82 10.27
CA CYS A 195 0.61 -8.93 11.67
C CYS A 195 0.00 -10.14 12.40
N GLY A 196 -0.92 -10.87 11.75
CA GLY A 196 -1.65 -11.98 12.38
C GLY A 196 -2.68 -11.54 13.42
N HIS A 197 -3.00 -10.25 13.49
CA HIS A 197 -3.98 -9.68 14.42
C HIS A 197 -5.27 -9.26 13.73
N TYR A 198 -6.34 -9.23 14.53
CA TYR A 198 -7.70 -8.90 14.10
C TYR A 198 -8.14 -7.56 14.67
N CYS A 199 -9.10 -6.92 13.98
CA CYS A 199 -9.65 -5.64 14.40
C CYS A 199 -10.50 -5.77 15.67
N LEU A 200 -10.15 -5.00 16.70
CA LEU A 200 -10.83 -5.01 18.01
C LEU A 200 -11.96 -3.96 18.11
N LEU A 201 -12.12 -3.12 17.09
CA LEU A 201 -13.23 -2.16 17.05
C LEU A 201 -14.54 -2.90 16.84
N LEU A 202 -15.65 -2.32 17.31
CA LEU A 202 -16.98 -2.74 16.85
C LEU A 202 -17.09 -2.56 15.33
N CYS A 203 -18.01 -3.28 14.70
CA CYS A 203 -18.23 -3.21 13.25
C CYS A 203 -18.40 -1.74 12.82
N HIS A 204 -17.52 -1.31 11.94
CA HIS A 204 -17.33 0.10 11.59
C HIS A 204 -17.20 0.25 10.07
N PRO A 205 -17.63 1.40 9.52
CA PRO A 205 -17.39 1.75 8.14
C PRO A 205 -15.91 2.10 7.93
N GLY A 206 -15.44 2.03 6.69
CA GLY A 206 -14.08 2.40 6.35
C GLY A 206 -13.03 1.30 6.63
N PRO A 207 -11.74 1.64 6.44
CA PRO A 207 -10.63 0.71 6.67
C PRO A 207 -10.43 0.44 8.17
N CYS A 208 -10.01 -0.77 8.54
CA CYS A 208 -9.55 -1.04 9.90
C CYS A 208 -8.29 -0.23 10.22
N PRO A 209 -8.13 0.26 11.46
CA PRO A 209 -6.95 1.01 11.87
C PRO A 209 -5.72 0.11 11.95
N SER A 210 -4.55 0.72 12.09
CA SER A 210 -3.30 0.00 12.35
C SER A 210 -3.37 -0.78 13.68
N CYS A 211 -2.66 -1.90 13.77
CA CYS A 211 -2.66 -2.74 14.96
C CYS A 211 -2.11 -1.98 16.19
N PRO A 212 -2.88 -1.85 17.29
CA PRO A 212 -2.44 -1.13 18.48
C PRO A 212 -1.49 -1.94 19.36
N LYS A 213 -1.40 -3.27 19.18
CA LYS A 213 -0.55 -4.13 20.00
C LYS A 213 0.92 -3.76 19.87
N LEU A 214 1.64 -3.75 20.99
CA LEU A 214 3.09 -3.60 20.99
C LEU A 214 3.77 -4.95 20.75
N VAL A 215 4.86 -4.91 19.99
CA VAL A 215 5.74 -6.05 19.72
C VAL A 215 7.19 -5.62 19.87
N LYS A 216 8.07 -6.55 20.25
CA LYS A 216 9.52 -6.33 20.15
C LYS A 216 9.90 -6.33 18.68
N ALA A 217 10.45 -5.22 18.22
CA ALA A 217 10.82 -4.97 16.85
C ALA A 217 12.33 -4.71 16.78
N LYS A 218 12.98 -5.19 15.72
CA LYS A 218 14.41 -4.95 15.46
C LYS A 218 14.57 -3.94 14.31
N CYS A 219 15.60 -3.08 14.35
CA CYS A 219 15.94 -2.23 13.18
C CYS A 219 16.15 -3.11 11.97
N PHE A 220 16.04 -2.53 10.78
CA PHE A 220 16.54 -3.17 9.56
C PHE A 220 18.01 -3.59 9.67
N CYS A 221 18.84 -2.88 10.43
CA CYS A 221 20.24 -3.27 10.68
C CYS A 221 20.43 -4.29 11.82
N GLY A 222 19.38 -4.68 12.54
CA GLY A 222 19.43 -5.65 13.64
C GLY A 222 20.12 -5.18 14.93
N LYS A 223 20.82 -4.03 14.93
CA LYS A 223 21.60 -3.54 16.08
C LYS A 223 20.76 -3.07 17.27
N ILE A 224 19.54 -2.59 16.99
CA ILE A 224 18.66 -2.01 18.01
C ILE A 224 17.37 -2.81 18.01
N GLU A 225 16.95 -3.22 19.20
CA GLU A 225 15.63 -3.78 19.48
C GLU A 225 14.85 -2.78 20.33
N ASP A 226 13.61 -2.51 19.95
CA ASP A 226 12.72 -1.61 20.69
C ASP A 226 11.28 -2.14 20.68
N VAL A 227 10.49 -1.73 21.67
CA VAL A 227 9.07 -2.07 21.76
C VAL A 227 8.31 -1.06 20.90
N ARG A 228 7.70 -1.55 19.82
CA ARG A 228 6.99 -0.71 18.84
C ARG A 228 5.60 -1.27 18.57
N ARG A 229 4.70 -0.42 18.08
CA ARG A 229 3.38 -0.88 17.62
C ARG A 229 3.57 -1.87 16.47
N CYS A 230 2.75 -2.92 16.45
CA CYS A 230 2.87 -4.00 15.48
C CYS A 230 2.73 -3.52 14.03
N GLY A 231 1.85 -2.54 13.80
CA GLY A 231 1.74 -1.88 12.49
C GLY A 231 2.99 -1.12 12.04
N LEU A 232 3.90 -0.81 12.96
CA LEU A 232 5.16 -0.08 12.79
C LEU A 232 6.37 -0.93 13.25
N LYS A 233 6.25 -2.26 13.19
CA LYS A 233 7.32 -3.19 13.61
C LYS A 233 8.59 -3.06 12.77
N LEU A 234 8.48 -2.55 11.53
CA LEU A 234 9.60 -2.29 10.65
C LEU A 234 10.05 -0.85 10.86
N PHE A 235 11.30 -0.63 11.26
CA PHE A 235 11.83 0.70 11.48
C PHE A 235 13.34 0.81 11.22
N SER A 236 13.77 2.02 10.90
CA SER A 236 15.17 2.40 10.89
C SER A 236 15.54 3.18 12.17
N CYS A 237 16.73 2.95 12.68
CA CYS A 237 17.28 3.64 13.84
C CYS A 237 17.96 4.95 13.46
N ASN A 238 17.97 5.27 12.16
CA ASN A 238 18.59 6.44 11.56
C ASN A 238 20.11 6.60 11.81
N ASN A 239 20.74 5.65 12.51
CA ASN A 239 22.19 5.53 12.63
C ASN A 239 22.79 4.92 11.35
N PHE A 240 24.12 4.97 11.23
CA PHE A 240 24.82 4.28 10.15
C PHE A 240 24.57 2.77 10.18
N CYS A 241 24.32 2.20 9.00
CA CYS A 241 24.04 0.79 8.83
C CYS A 241 25.24 -0.05 9.29
N ASP A 242 26.47 0.33 8.90
CA ASP A 242 27.75 -0.37 9.15
C ASP A 242 27.76 -1.88 8.91
N ASN A 243 26.72 -2.43 8.27
CA ASN A 243 26.66 -3.82 7.89
C ASN A 243 27.74 -4.11 6.85
N LEU A 244 28.29 -5.31 6.90
CA LEU A 244 29.31 -5.73 5.94
C LEU A 244 28.66 -5.84 4.55
N LEU A 245 29.22 -5.14 3.56
CA LEU A 245 28.76 -5.19 2.18
C LEU A 245 29.15 -6.53 1.53
N ASP A 246 28.52 -6.87 0.41
CA ASP A 246 28.77 -8.11 -0.36
C ASP A 246 30.25 -8.34 -0.73
N CYS A 247 31.08 -7.29 -0.72
CA CYS A 247 32.51 -7.42 -0.94
C CYS A 247 33.27 -8.07 0.23
N GLY A 248 32.64 -8.24 1.39
CA GLY A 248 33.21 -8.88 2.60
C GLY A 248 34.26 -8.05 3.34
N ILE A 249 34.62 -6.87 2.82
CA ILE A 249 35.70 -6.03 3.34
C ILE A 249 35.16 -4.68 3.84
N HIS A 250 34.29 -4.05 3.05
CA HIS A 250 33.80 -2.71 3.34
C HIS A 250 32.46 -2.74 4.07
N LYS A 251 32.25 -1.77 4.95
CA LYS A 251 30.99 -1.57 5.68
C LYS A 251 30.10 -0.56 4.96
N CYS A 252 28.79 -0.74 5.08
CA CYS A 252 27.78 0.17 4.56
C CYS A 252 27.86 1.53 5.26
N LYS A 253 28.03 2.61 4.49
CA LYS A 253 28.10 3.99 5.00
C LYS A 253 26.77 4.74 4.90
N GLU A 254 25.71 4.08 4.44
CA GLU A 254 24.37 4.66 4.42
C GLU A 254 23.71 4.59 5.80
N ARG A 255 22.65 5.40 5.98
CA ARG A 255 21.78 5.31 7.18
C ARG A 255 21.01 3.97 7.19
N CYS A 256 20.59 3.45 8.37
CA CYS A 256 19.76 2.21 8.51
C CYS A 256 18.62 2.35 7.49
N HIS A 257 18.63 1.49 6.48
CA HIS A 257 17.71 1.51 5.36
C HIS A 257 16.95 0.19 5.34
N ASP A 258 15.80 0.18 4.67
CA ASP A 258 15.07 -1.05 4.37
C ASP A 258 15.79 -1.82 3.25
N GLY A 259 15.80 -3.14 3.32
CA GLY A 259 16.40 -4.03 2.32
C GLY A 259 17.93 -4.18 2.37
N ASP A 260 18.47 -4.77 1.30
CA ASP A 260 19.89 -5.08 1.16
C ASP A 260 20.76 -3.81 1.03
N CYS A 261 22.00 -3.90 1.51
CA CYS A 261 22.93 -2.77 1.43
C CYS A 261 23.31 -2.45 -0.02
N PRO A 262 23.51 -1.17 -0.37
CA PRO A 262 23.94 -0.81 -1.71
C PRO A 262 25.32 -1.40 -2.05
N PRO A 263 25.60 -1.62 -3.35
CA PRO A 263 26.87 -2.17 -3.81
C PRO A 263 28.05 -1.30 -3.37
N CYS A 264 29.16 -1.95 -3.01
CA CYS A 264 30.34 -1.27 -2.52
C CYS A 264 30.95 -0.29 -3.52
N GLN A 265 30.83 1.01 -3.23
CA GLN A 265 31.40 2.11 -4.05
C GLN A 265 32.86 2.45 -3.72
N ALA A 266 33.49 1.76 -2.76
CA ALA A 266 34.90 1.99 -2.45
C ALA A 266 35.79 1.73 -3.68
N ARG A 267 36.68 2.67 -3.99
CA ARG A 267 37.66 2.55 -5.07
C ARG A 267 38.94 1.92 -4.56
N GLY A 268 39.55 1.07 -5.37
CA GLY A 268 40.82 0.42 -5.06
C GLY A 268 41.49 -0.10 -6.31
N PHE A 269 42.76 -0.47 -6.19
CA PHE A 269 43.50 -1.10 -7.27
C PHE A 269 43.23 -2.60 -7.27
N TYR A 270 42.53 -3.08 -8.29
CA TYR A 270 42.26 -4.50 -8.46
C TYR A 270 43.03 -5.03 -9.67
N GLY A 271 43.46 -6.30 -9.61
CA GLY A 271 44.12 -6.97 -10.73
C GLY A 271 43.10 -7.64 -11.66
N CYS A 272 43.42 -7.74 -12.95
CA CYS A 272 42.65 -8.58 -13.89
C CYS A 272 42.60 -10.03 -13.39
N TYR A 273 41.70 -10.85 -13.94
CA TYR A 273 41.71 -12.31 -13.70
C TYR A 273 43.06 -12.98 -14.02
N CYS A 274 43.88 -12.33 -14.85
CA CYS A 274 45.22 -12.75 -15.24
C CYS A 274 46.38 -12.21 -14.38
N GLY A 275 46.13 -11.33 -13.41
CA GLY A 275 47.15 -10.64 -12.61
C GLY A 275 48.03 -9.58 -13.30
N ARG A 276 48.06 -9.51 -14.64
CA ARG A 276 49.00 -8.64 -15.40
C ARG A 276 48.71 -7.15 -15.36
N LYS A 277 47.44 -6.75 -15.40
CA LYS A 277 47.03 -5.33 -15.36
C LYS A 277 46.35 -5.06 -14.02
N LYS A 278 46.76 -3.98 -13.35
CA LYS A 278 46.07 -3.42 -12.18
C LYS A 278 45.46 -2.09 -12.58
N GLU A 279 44.21 -1.87 -12.23
CA GLU A 279 43.48 -0.65 -12.54
C GLU A 279 42.67 -0.20 -11.33
N GLU A 280 42.51 1.12 -11.17
CA GLU A 280 41.64 1.68 -10.15
C GLU A 280 40.18 1.46 -10.57
N ARG A 281 39.46 0.65 -9.80
CA ARG A 281 38.05 0.34 -10.06
C ARG A 281 37.25 0.37 -8.78
N LYS A 282 35.92 0.40 -8.90
CA LYS A 282 35.02 0.23 -7.76
C LYS A 282 35.11 -1.22 -7.28
N CYS A 283 34.95 -1.43 -5.98
CA CYS A 283 35.01 -2.76 -5.36
C CYS A 283 33.96 -3.72 -5.92
N CYS A 284 32.76 -3.22 -6.27
CA CYS A 284 31.74 -3.98 -6.97
C CYS A 284 32.15 -4.44 -8.38
N GLU A 285 33.14 -3.78 -8.99
CA GLU A 285 33.68 -4.05 -10.32
C GLU A 285 35.13 -4.59 -10.26
N ARG A 286 35.52 -5.18 -9.13
CA ARG A 286 36.89 -5.67 -8.90
C ARG A 286 37.36 -6.71 -9.92
N GLY A 287 36.44 -7.51 -10.47
CA GLY A 287 36.75 -8.55 -11.44
C GLY A 287 36.65 -8.02 -12.85
N PHE A 288 37.78 -7.92 -13.55
CA PHE A 288 37.81 -7.45 -14.94
C PHE A 288 38.78 -8.27 -15.81
N GLN A 289 38.48 -8.25 -17.11
CA GLN A 289 39.28 -8.84 -18.17
C GLN A 289 40.12 -7.73 -18.81
N CYS A 290 41.43 -7.96 -18.98
CA CYS A 290 42.27 -7.05 -19.76
C CYS A 290 42.43 -7.56 -21.19
N GLU A 291 42.92 -6.70 -22.08
CA GLU A 291 43.16 -7.01 -23.49
C GLU A 291 44.35 -7.95 -23.74
N ASN A 292 45.15 -8.26 -22.71
CA ASN A 292 46.27 -9.19 -22.85
C ASN A 292 45.78 -10.64 -23.04
N PRO A 293 46.47 -11.44 -23.89
CA PRO A 293 46.23 -12.87 -23.99
C PRO A 293 46.45 -13.54 -22.63
N CYS A 294 45.75 -14.65 -22.36
CA CYS A 294 45.81 -15.33 -21.07
C CYS A 294 47.16 -16.02 -20.83
N GLU A 295 47.82 -16.52 -21.88
CA GLU A 295 49.11 -17.24 -21.94
C GLU A 295 49.36 -18.33 -20.88
N ARG A 296 48.33 -18.72 -20.11
CA ARG A 296 48.43 -19.81 -19.12
C ARG A 296 48.65 -21.12 -19.88
N LEU A 297 49.55 -21.96 -19.38
CA LEU A 297 49.83 -23.28 -19.95
C LEU A 297 48.54 -24.13 -19.91
N LEU A 298 48.10 -24.63 -21.06
CA LEU A 298 46.96 -25.54 -21.16
C LEU A 298 47.33 -26.91 -20.58
N GLY A 299 46.33 -27.72 -20.24
CA GLY A 299 46.53 -29.06 -19.63
C GLY A 299 47.38 -30.04 -20.46
N CYS A 300 47.71 -29.70 -21.71
CA CYS A 300 48.63 -30.46 -22.58
C CYS A 300 50.13 -30.21 -22.28
N GLY A 301 50.46 -29.25 -21.43
CA GLY A 301 51.83 -28.95 -21.01
C GLY A 301 52.74 -28.33 -22.08
N LYS A 302 52.24 -28.11 -23.30
CA LYS A 302 53.03 -27.60 -24.45
C LYS A 302 52.45 -26.37 -25.13
N HIS A 303 51.17 -26.08 -24.94
CA HIS A 303 50.49 -24.95 -25.59
C HIS A 303 49.94 -23.98 -24.55
N VAL A 304 49.90 -22.70 -24.90
CA VAL A 304 49.41 -21.62 -24.04
C VAL A 304 48.00 -21.21 -24.44
N CYS A 305 47.24 -20.68 -23.49
CA CYS A 305 45.90 -20.16 -23.71
C CYS A 305 45.97 -18.84 -24.48
N GLU A 306 45.51 -18.86 -25.74
CA GLU A 306 45.41 -17.67 -26.60
C GLU A 306 44.10 -16.88 -26.36
N ILE A 307 43.18 -17.44 -25.57
CA ILE A 307 41.97 -16.73 -25.16
C ILE A 307 42.42 -15.50 -24.38
N GLY A 308 41.80 -14.34 -24.64
CA GLY A 308 42.00 -13.12 -23.85
C GLY A 308 41.77 -13.37 -22.36
N CYS A 309 42.14 -12.41 -21.51
CA CYS A 309 41.94 -12.53 -20.07
C CYS A 309 40.51 -12.99 -19.74
N HIS A 310 40.37 -14.13 -19.06
CA HIS A 310 39.08 -14.72 -18.73
C HIS A 310 39.05 -15.19 -17.28
N SER A 311 37.85 -15.23 -16.69
CA SER A 311 37.63 -15.88 -15.40
C SER A 311 37.59 -17.41 -15.60
N GLY A 312 38.10 -18.18 -14.63
CA GLY A 312 38.04 -19.65 -14.63
C GLY A 312 39.24 -20.38 -15.25
N GLU A 313 39.10 -21.69 -15.42
CA GLU A 313 40.10 -22.58 -16.01
C GLU A 313 40.22 -22.39 -17.52
N CYS A 314 41.44 -22.55 -18.05
CA CYS A 314 41.66 -22.49 -19.49
C CYS A 314 41.09 -23.75 -20.16
N GLY A 315 40.38 -23.59 -21.28
CA GLY A 315 39.77 -24.69 -22.01
C GLY A 315 40.77 -25.73 -22.55
N LEU A 316 40.25 -26.78 -23.18
CA LEU A 316 41.07 -27.84 -23.76
C LEU A 316 41.95 -27.33 -24.91
N CYS A 317 43.12 -27.95 -25.08
CA CYS A 317 44.07 -27.57 -26.13
C CYS A 317 43.52 -27.89 -27.53
N PRO A 318 43.41 -26.90 -28.44
CA PRO A 318 42.91 -27.11 -29.82
C PRO A 318 43.77 -28.09 -30.64
N LEU A 319 45.03 -28.28 -30.25
CA LEU A 319 46.00 -29.14 -30.93
C LEU A 319 46.11 -30.54 -30.31
N GLN A 320 45.33 -30.82 -29.24
CA GLN A 320 45.16 -32.17 -28.71
C GLN A 320 44.16 -32.91 -29.61
N GLY A 321 44.66 -33.48 -30.70
CA GLY A 321 43.82 -34.20 -31.65
C GLY A 321 43.11 -35.39 -31.01
N ARG A 322 41.82 -35.22 -30.72
CA ARG A 322 40.74 -36.16 -31.09
C ARG A 322 39.42 -35.41 -31.22
N GLY A 323 38.88 -35.42 -32.44
CA GLY A 323 37.45 -35.28 -32.71
C GLY A 323 36.90 -33.88 -32.66
N LEU A 324 36.59 -33.33 -33.85
CA LEU A 324 35.52 -32.36 -34.02
C LEU A 324 34.25 -32.91 -33.36
N VAL A 325 33.94 -32.43 -32.16
CA VAL A 325 32.56 -32.35 -31.70
C VAL A 325 32.23 -30.88 -31.65
N HIS A 326 31.43 -30.47 -32.62
CA HIS A 326 30.70 -29.24 -32.58
C HIS A 326 29.74 -29.32 -31.38
N VAL A 327 30.21 -28.94 -30.19
CA VAL A 327 29.32 -28.69 -29.06
C VAL A 327 28.81 -27.27 -29.25
N GLY A 328 27.53 -27.23 -29.61
CA GLY A 328 26.80 -26.04 -29.97
C GLY A 328 26.86 -24.96 -28.91
N ARG A 329 26.35 -23.80 -29.34
CA ARG A 329 25.88 -22.70 -28.51
C ARG A 329 25.05 -23.24 -27.34
N THR A 330 25.66 -23.60 -26.23
CA THR A 330 24.97 -23.62 -24.95
C THR A 330 24.92 -22.18 -24.49
N CYS A 331 23.81 -21.54 -24.88
CA CYS A 331 23.19 -20.45 -24.16
C CYS A 331 23.55 -20.58 -22.67
N MET A 332 24.29 -19.59 -22.16
CA MET A 332 24.45 -19.41 -20.73
C MET A 332 23.03 -19.36 -20.17
N LYS A 333 22.58 -20.43 -19.51
CA LYS A 333 21.60 -20.27 -18.45
C LYS A 333 22.29 -19.36 -17.45
N GLU A 334 21.87 -18.10 -17.46
CA GLU A 334 21.98 -17.20 -16.32
C GLU A 334 21.55 -18.01 -15.09
N SER A 335 22.51 -18.51 -14.32
CA SER A 335 22.27 -18.67 -12.90
C SER A 335 22.21 -17.25 -12.37
N LEU A 336 20.97 -16.78 -12.19
CA LEU A 336 20.65 -15.64 -11.35
C LEU A 336 21.39 -15.82 -10.00
N VAL A 337 22.56 -15.21 -9.90
CA VAL A 337 22.86 -14.40 -8.72
C VAL A 337 22.75 -12.96 -9.20
N MET A 338 21.49 -12.56 -9.38
CA MET A 338 21.09 -11.18 -9.52
C MET A 338 21.49 -10.44 -8.23
N SER A 339 22.70 -9.87 -8.18
CA SER A 339 22.92 -8.67 -7.39
C SER A 339 22.52 -7.48 -8.27
N GLN A 340 21.22 -7.18 -8.28
CA GLN A 340 20.64 -6.10 -9.07
C GLN A 340 21.19 -4.75 -8.62
N CYS A 341 22.21 -4.25 -9.31
CA CYS A 341 22.46 -2.81 -9.41
C CYS A 341 21.44 -2.20 -10.39
N ARG A 342 20.23 -1.89 -9.92
CA ARG A 342 19.27 -1.09 -10.70
C ARG A 342 19.73 0.37 -10.72
N PHE A 343 20.37 0.78 -11.82
CA PHE A 343 20.52 2.19 -12.18
C PHE A 343 19.18 2.73 -12.68
N ALA A 344 18.62 3.71 -11.97
CA ALA A 344 17.50 4.52 -12.44
C ALA A 344 18.02 5.54 -13.46
N VAL A 345 17.67 5.37 -14.73
CA VAL A 345 17.81 6.42 -15.75
C VAL A 345 16.53 7.25 -15.74
N VAL A 346 16.65 8.49 -15.25
CA VAL A 346 15.61 9.53 -15.34
C VAL A 346 15.50 9.95 -16.80
N LEU A 347 14.38 9.62 -17.44
CA LEU A 347 14.05 10.11 -18.78
C LEU A 347 13.25 11.41 -18.64
N VAL A 348 13.91 12.53 -18.91
CA VAL A 348 13.26 13.82 -19.18
C VAL A 348 12.75 13.78 -20.62
N ILE A 349 11.43 13.81 -20.81
CA ILE A 349 10.83 14.09 -22.12
C ILE A 349 10.32 15.53 -22.09
N ARG A 350 11.04 16.42 -22.79
CA ARG A 350 10.43 17.56 -23.45
C ARG A 350 9.81 17.04 -24.75
N TYR A 351 8.53 17.28 -24.97
CA TYR A 351 7.98 18.14 -26.03
C TYR A 351 6.47 18.26 -25.83
#